data_AF-A0A0K2RIY1-F1
#
_entry.id   AF-A0A0K2RIY1-F1
#
_cell.length_a   1.000
_cell.length_b   1.000
_cell.length_c   1.000
_cell.angle_alpha   90.00
_cell.angle_beta   90.00
_cell.angle_gamma   90.00
#
_symmetry.space_group_name_H-M   'P 1'
#
loop_
_entity.id
_entity.type
_entity.pdbx_description
1 polymer ?
#
loop_
_entity_poly.entity_id
_entity_poly.type
_entity_poly.pdbx_seq_one_letter_code
_entity_poly.pdbx_strand_id
1 'polypeptide(L)'
;MAKTFHFAYEDGSPYLPIGTTSYAWTHQGDALEKQTLDTLAAGPFNKMRMCVFPKSYLFNENEPEFYPFEGSLAAGFDYDRPNPEFYRHLEHRIGQLEELGIEADLILFHAYDRWVSPR
;
A
#
# COMPACT_ATOMS: atom_id res chain seq x y z
N MET A 1 26.12 -3.70 13.89
CA MET A 1 26.17 -2.23 14.12
C MET A 1 25.92 -1.52 12.79
N ALA A 2 24.70 -1.02 12.60
CA ALA A 2 24.23 -0.32 11.41
C ALA A 2 24.43 1.20 11.54
N LYS A 3 25.64 1.65 11.86
CA LYS A 3 25.80 2.97 12.52
C LYS A 3 25.86 4.19 11.60
N THR A 4 25.82 4.03 10.28
CA THR A 4 25.77 5.19 9.35
C THR A 4 25.18 4.84 7.98
N PHE A 5 25.49 3.67 7.43
CA PHE A 5 25.18 3.33 6.03
C PHE A 5 24.36 2.05 5.84
N HIS A 6 23.91 1.42 6.92
CA HIS A 6 23.16 0.17 6.88
C HIS A 6 21.93 0.26 7.77
N PHE A 7 21.02 -0.70 7.61
CA PHE A 7 19.85 -0.86 8.47
C PHE A 7 20.02 -2.10 9.35
N ALA A 8 19.36 -2.08 10.50
CA ALA A 8 19.20 -3.24 11.37
C ALA A 8 17.86 -3.11 12.09
N TYR A 9 17.26 -4.24 12.41
CA TYR A 9 16.11 -4.31 13.30
C TYR A 9 16.52 -3.92 14.73
N GLU A 10 15.53 -3.66 15.59
CA GLU A 10 15.75 -3.27 16.99
C GLU A 10 16.56 -4.32 17.76
N ASP A 11 16.37 -5.61 17.47
CA ASP A 11 17.12 -6.72 18.06
C ASP A 11 18.60 -6.80 17.62
N GLY A 12 19.01 -5.94 16.68
CA GLY A 12 20.35 -5.87 16.13
C GLY A 12 20.59 -6.72 14.87
N SER A 13 19.60 -7.49 14.42
CA SER A 13 19.66 -8.28 13.18
C SER A 13 19.84 -7.35 11.96
N PRO A 14 20.79 -7.63 11.06
CA PRO A 14 21.04 -6.76 9.90
C PRO A 14 19.85 -6.81 8.92
N TYR A 15 19.50 -5.64 8.36
CA TYR A 15 18.47 -5.53 7.33
C TYR A 15 19.09 -4.96 6.05
N LEU A 16 18.99 -5.74 4.96
CA LEU A 16 19.37 -5.31 3.62
C LEU A 16 18.10 -5.19 2.78
N PRO A 17 17.64 -3.98 2.43
CA PRO A 17 16.40 -3.81 1.68
C PRO A 17 16.56 -4.27 0.23
N ILE A 18 15.89 -5.36 -0.13
CA ILE A 18 15.72 -5.87 -1.47
C ILE A 18 14.27 -5.56 -1.89
N GLY A 19 14.11 -4.44 -2.58
CA GLY A 19 12.81 -3.84 -2.84
C GLY A 19 12.17 -4.22 -4.17
N THR A 20 10.84 -4.25 -4.20
CA THR A 20 10.02 -4.17 -5.42
C THR A 20 9.03 -3.00 -5.35
N THR A 21 8.22 -2.83 -6.38
CA THR A 21 7.22 -1.76 -6.48
C THR A 21 5.88 -2.31 -6.95
N SER A 22 4.83 -2.08 -6.17
CA SER A 22 3.44 -2.34 -6.58
C SER A 22 2.56 -1.24 -5.99
N TYR A 23 2.38 -0.15 -6.74
CA TYR A 23 1.84 1.10 -6.18
C TYR A 23 0.40 0.98 -5.68
N ALA A 24 -0.50 0.37 -6.44
CA ALA A 24 -1.93 0.37 -6.15
C ALA A 24 -2.50 -1.03 -5.96
N TRP A 25 -1.67 -1.96 -5.46
CA TRP A 25 -2.02 -3.38 -5.38
C TRP A 25 -3.21 -3.63 -4.44
N THR A 26 -3.32 -2.90 -3.33
CA THR A 26 -4.44 -2.91 -2.36
C THR A 26 -5.74 -2.30 -2.87
N HIS A 27 -5.81 -2.00 -4.17
CA HIS A 27 -6.99 -1.45 -4.84
C HIS A 27 -7.38 -2.26 -6.08
N GLN A 28 -6.85 -3.48 -6.21
CA GLN A 28 -7.10 -4.37 -7.37
C GLN A 28 -8.18 -5.43 -7.08
N GLY A 29 -8.68 -5.49 -5.85
CA GLY A 29 -9.63 -6.51 -5.40
C GLY A 29 -8.95 -7.80 -4.92
N ASP A 30 -9.66 -8.58 -4.10
CA ASP A 30 -9.09 -9.68 -3.32
C ASP A 30 -8.32 -10.73 -4.15
N ALA A 31 -8.80 -11.07 -5.35
CA ALA A 31 -8.16 -12.07 -6.21
C ALA A 31 -6.76 -11.64 -6.68
N LEU A 32 -6.61 -10.40 -7.16
CA LEU A 32 -5.32 -9.88 -7.63
C LEU A 32 -4.39 -9.52 -6.47
N GLU A 33 -4.94 -9.10 -5.35
CA GLU A 33 -4.18 -8.88 -4.11
C GLU A 33 -3.57 -10.19 -3.61
N LYS A 34 -4.35 -11.29 -3.58
CA LYS A 34 -3.85 -12.62 -3.22
C LYS A 34 -2.78 -13.11 -4.19
N GLN A 35 -2.98 -12.94 -5.49
CA GLN A 35 -1.95 -13.27 -6.48
C GLN A 35 -0.66 -12.46 -6.26
N THR A 36 -0.78 -11.20 -5.84
CA THR A 36 0.37 -10.36 -5.48
C THR A 36 1.11 -10.96 -4.29
N LEU A 37 0.41 -11.36 -3.23
CA LEU A 37 1.00 -12.03 -2.06
C LEU A 37 1.71 -13.33 -2.44
N ASP A 38 1.08 -14.19 -3.25
CA ASP A 38 1.69 -15.43 -3.74
C ASP A 38 2.99 -15.16 -4.53
N THR A 39 2.97 -14.11 -5.37
CA THR A 39 4.14 -13.70 -6.16
C THR A 39 5.26 -13.17 -5.27
N LEU A 40 4.93 -12.39 -4.24
CA LEU A 40 5.89 -11.87 -3.27
C LEU A 40 6.50 -12.98 -2.43
N ALA A 41 5.71 -13.95 -1.97
CA ALA A 41 6.16 -15.10 -1.18
C ALA A 41 7.16 -15.98 -1.96
N ALA A 42 7.00 -16.08 -3.28
CA ALA A 42 7.94 -16.79 -4.15
C ALA A 42 9.15 -15.93 -4.59
N GLY A 43 9.11 -14.62 -4.31
CA GLY A 43 10.11 -13.66 -4.72
C GLY A 43 11.22 -13.45 -3.68
N PRO A 44 12.31 -12.75 -4.07
CA PRO A 44 13.42 -12.45 -3.15
C PRO A 44 13.23 -11.15 -2.36
N PHE A 45 12.04 -10.54 -2.41
CA PHE A 45 11.82 -9.19 -1.91
C PHE A 45 11.49 -9.19 -0.42
N ASN A 46 12.07 -8.25 0.33
CA ASN A 46 11.76 -8.01 1.74
C ASN A 46 11.32 -6.54 1.98
N LYS A 47 11.01 -5.83 0.90
CA LYS A 47 10.41 -4.49 0.94
C LYS A 47 9.53 -4.27 -0.28
N MET A 48 8.37 -3.67 -0.09
CA MET A 48 7.53 -3.23 -1.20
C MET A 48 7.12 -1.78 -1.05
N ARG A 49 7.35 -0.99 -2.10
CA ARG A 49 6.81 0.37 -2.20
C ARG A 49 5.37 0.34 -2.70
N MET A 50 4.48 0.95 -1.94
CA MET A 50 3.04 0.98 -2.21
C MET A 50 2.43 2.32 -1.80
N CYS A 51 1.31 2.69 -2.42
CA CYS A 51 0.53 3.88 -2.10
C CYS A 51 -0.56 3.54 -1.10
N VAL A 52 -0.83 4.45 -0.16
CA VAL A 52 -2.02 4.38 0.68
C VAL A 52 -3.26 4.63 -0.18
N PHE A 53 -3.24 5.69 -0.99
CA PHE A 53 -4.39 6.10 -1.79
C PHE A 53 -4.40 5.45 -3.19
N PRO A 54 -5.60 5.25 -3.77
CA PRO A 54 -5.74 4.68 -5.10
C PRO A 54 -5.04 5.54 -6.16
N LYS A 55 -4.40 4.85 -7.10
CA LYS A 55 -3.69 5.47 -8.22
C LYS A 55 -4.55 5.52 -9.46
N SER A 56 -4.83 6.71 -9.98
CA SER A 56 -5.39 6.87 -11.32
C SER A 56 -4.26 7.18 -12.32
N TYR A 57 -3.89 6.20 -13.14
CA TYR A 57 -2.86 6.35 -14.17
C TYR A 57 -3.20 5.47 -15.37
N LEU A 58 -2.63 5.74 -16.55
CA LEU A 58 -2.84 4.93 -17.75
C LEU A 58 -2.70 3.43 -17.41
N PHE A 59 -3.73 2.65 -17.76
CA PHE A 59 -3.89 1.20 -17.50
C PHE A 59 -4.35 0.78 -16.09
N ASN A 60 -4.77 1.70 -15.23
CA ASN A 60 -5.42 1.38 -13.94
C ASN A 60 -6.79 2.07 -13.86
N GLU A 61 -7.80 1.44 -14.46
CA GLU A 61 -9.19 1.95 -14.52
C GLU A 61 -10.12 1.26 -13.51
N ASN A 62 -9.62 0.30 -12.73
CA ASN A 62 -10.41 -0.36 -11.70
C ASN A 62 -10.83 0.65 -10.64
N GLU A 63 -12.14 0.80 -10.45
CA GLU A 63 -12.68 1.53 -9.31
C GLU A 63 -12.32 0.77 -8.03
N PRO A 64 -11.75 1.45 -7.02
CA PRO A 64 -11.41 0.80 -5.76
C PRO A 64 -12.69 0.36 -5.04
N GLU A 65 -12.63 -0.81 -4.39
CA GLU A 65 -13.75 -1.33 -3.59
C GLU A 65 -14.09 -0.41 -2.41
N PHE A 66 -13.07 0.26 -1.85
CA PHE A 66 -13.20 1.21 -0.76
C PHE A 66 -12.52 2.54 -1.10
N TYR A 67 -13.18 3.66 -0.77
CA TYR A 67 -12.56 4.98 -0.75
C TYR A 67 -12.13 5.36 0.68
N PRO A 68 -11.09 6.21 0.85
CA PRO A 68 -10.57 6.58 2.16
C PRO A 68 -11.51 7.44 3.01
N PHE A 69 -12.47 8.12 2.38
CA PHE A 69 -13.44 9.00 3.03
C PHE A 69 -14.86 8.58 2.65
N GLU A 70 -15.83 8.85 3.53
CA GLU A 70 -17.24 8.66 3.21
C GLU A 70 -17.67 9.57 2.03
N GLY A 71 -18.51 9.05 1.15
CA GLY A 71 -19.03 9.78 0.01
C GLY A 71 -18.88 9.01 -1.30
N SER A 72 -18.87 9.75 -2.42
CA SER A 72 -18.70 9.17 -3.75
C SER A 72 -18.23 10.23 -4.73
N LEU A 73 -17.83 9.80 -5.92
CA LEU A 73 -17.42 10.69 -7.00
C LEU A 73 -18.54 11.62 -7.48
N ALA A 74 -19.79 11.16 -7.44
CA ALA A 74 -20.94 11.95 -7.84
C ALA A 74 -21.34 12.98 -6.78
N ALA A 75 -21.22 12.63 -5.49
CA ALA A 75 -21.68 13.46 -4.37
C ALA A 75 -20.56 14.29 -3.70
N GLY A 76 -19.29 13.98 -3.99
CA GLY A 76 -18.14 14.46 -3.22
C GLY A 76 -17.80 13.55 -2.03
N PHE A 77 -16.61 13.76 -1.48
CA PHE A 77 -16.13 13.08 -0.27
C PHE A 77 -16.16 14.04 0.92
N ASP A 78 -16.50 13.49 2.09
CA ASP A 78 -16.44 14.19 3.37
C ASP A 78 -15.06 13.94 4.03
N TYR A 79 -14.17 14.91 3.90
CA TYR A 79 -12.79 14.79 4.41
C TYR A 79 -12.68 14.78 5.93
N ASP A 80 -13.75 15.13 6.66
CA ASP A 80 -13.83 15.02 8.11
C ASP A 80 -14.32 13.64 8.56
N ARG A 81 -14.70 12.75 7.62
CA ARG A 81 -15.23 11.41 7.87
C ARG A 81 -14.44 10.32 7.15
N PRO A 82 -13.32 9.83 7.75
CA PRO A 82 -12.60 8.68 7.22
C PRO A 82 -13.48 7.44 7.17
N ASN A 83 -13.36 6.64 6.12
CA ASN A 83 -14.06 5.37 5.98
C ASN A 83 -13.27 4.23 6.64
N PRO A 84 -13.72 3.66 7.78
CA PRO A 84 -12.94 2.65 8.50
C PRO A 84 -12.67 1.37 7.71
N GLU A 85 -13.56 0.98 6.79
CA GLU A 85 -13.37 -0.25 5.99
C GLU A 85 -12.14 -0.16 5.07
N PHE A 86 -11.87 1.02 4.51
CA PHE A 86 -10.67 1.25 3.72
C PHE A 86 -9.39 0.99 4.52
N TYR A 87 -9.34 1.54 5.74
CA TYR A 87 -8.16 1.41 6.60
C TYR A 87 -8.01 0.00 7.15
N ARG A 88 -9.10 -0.69 7.51
CA ARG A 88 -9.06 -2.10 7.91
C ARG A 88 -8.53 -3.00 6.81
N HIS A 89 -8.93 -2.76 5.56
CA HIS A 89 -8.41 -3.50 4.41
C HIS A 89 -6.91 -3.26 4.22
N LEU A 90 -6.47 -2.00 4.27
CA LEU A 90 -5.06 -1.64 4.19
C LEU A 90 -4.23 -2.28 5.32
N GLU A 91 -4.71 -2.21 6.56
CA GLU A 91 -4.08 -2.82 7.74
C GLU A 91 -3.97 -4.34 7.58
N HIS A 92 -5.03 -4.99 7.10
CA HIS A 92 -5.01 -6.43 6.83
C HIS A 92 -3.91 -6.81 5.83
N ARG A 93 -3.80 -6.06 4.73
CA ARG A 93 -2.77 -6.30 3.70
C ARG A 93 -1.35 -6.00 4.20
N ILE A 94 -1.17 -4.97 5.03
CA ILE A 94 0.12 -4.70 5.68
C ILE A 94 0.51 -5.85 6.61
N GLY A 95 -0.42 -6.37 7.41
CA GLY A 95 -0.16 -7.53 8.28
C GLY A 95 0.25 -8.78 7.49
N GLN A 96 -0.34 -8.99 6.31
CA GLN A 96 0.09 -10.09 5.43
C GLN A 96 1.50 -9.89 4.84
N LEU A 97 1.94 -8.64 4.61
CA LEU A 97 3.33 -8.37 4.24
C LEU A 97 4.27 -8.65 5.42
N GLU A 98 3.89 -8.29 6.63
CA GLU A 98 4.63 -8.60 7.86
C GLU A 98 4.81 -10.12 8.04
N GLU A 99 3.74 -10.90 7.86
CA GLU A 99 3.79 -12.37 7.91
C GLU A 99 4.78 -12.97 6.90
N LEU A 100 4.99 -12.30 5.76
CA LEU A 100 5.96 -12.69 4.72
C LEU A 100 7.38 -12.14 4.99
N GLY A 101 7.58 -11.34 6.04
CA GLY A 101 8.85 -10.66 6.32
C GLY A 101 9.16 -9.52 5.33
N ILE A 102 8.12 -8.87 4.81
CA ILE A 102 8.20 -7.79 3.83
C ILE A 102 7.84 -6.46 4.49
N GLU A 103 8.78 -5.52 4.48
CA GLU A 103 8.55 -4.15 4.95
C GLU A 103 7.65 -3.36 3.99
N ALA A 104 6.57 -2.76 4.52
CA ALA A 104 5.68 -1.89 3.77
C ALA A 104 6.24 -0.46 3.70
N ASP A 105 6.79 -0.07 2.55
CA ASP A 105 7.26 1.30 2.28
C ASP A 105 6.09 2.15 1.76
N LEU A 106 5.34 2.72 2.72
CA LEU A 106 4.09 3.44 2.49
C LEU A 106 4.30 4.86 1.95
N ILE A 107 3.82 5.10 0.73
CA ILE A 107 3.67 6.44 0.18
C ILE A 107 2.34 7.02 0.67
N LEU A 108 2.43 7.99 1.58
CA LEU A 108 1.26 8.65 2.15
C LEU A 108 0.54 9.57 1.15
N PHE A 109 1.29 10.25 0.27
CA PHE A 109 0.75 11.18 -0.71
C PHE A 109 1.48 11.05 -2.05
N HIS A 110 0.75 11.20 -3.16
CA HIS A 110 1.32 11.16 -4.50
C HIS A 110 0.52 11.99 -5.51
N ALA A 111 1.17 12.41 -6.60
CA ALA A 111 0.55 13.23 -7.65
C ALA A 111 -0.36 12.42 -8.62
N TYR A 112 -0.42 11.10 -8.51
CA TYR A 112 -1.17 10.22 -9.42
C TYR A 112 -2.63 10.05 -9.01
N ASP A 113 -3.34 11.15 -8.80
CA ASP A 113 -4.65 11.15 -8.17
C ASP A 113 -5.71 11.88 -9.01
N ARG A 114 -6.92 11.32 -9.02
CA ARG A 114 -8.15 11.93 -9.58
C ARG A 114 -9.26 12.05 -8.52
N TRP A 115 -9.00 11.63 -7.28
CA TRP A 115 -10.01 11.31 -6.28
C TRP A 115 -9.84 12.10 -4.97
N VAL A 116 -8.65 12.10 -4.36
CA VAL A 116 -8.49 12.42 -2.93
C VAL A 116 -7.71 13.72 -2.66
N SER A 117 -6.84 14.14 -3.57
CA SER A 117 -6.01 15.33 -3.39
C SER A 117 -6.89 16.57 -3.53
N PRO A 118 -6.89 17.49 -2.54
CA PRO A 118 -7.55 18.76 -2.72
C PRO A 118 -6.94 19.47 -3.93
N ARG A 119 -7.81 20.05 -4.76
CA ARG A 119 -7.41 21.05 -5.75
C ARG A 119 -7.16 22.38 -5.08
#